data_AF-A0A081BKG1-F1
#
_entry.id   AF-A0A081BKG1-F1
#
_cell.length_a   1.000
_cell.length_b   1.000
_cell.length_c   1.000
_cell.angle_alpha   90.00
_cell.angle_beta   90.00
_cell.angle_gamma   90.00
#
_symmetry.space_group_name_H-M   'P 1'
#
loop_
_entity.id
_entity.type
_entity.pdbx_description
1 polymer ?
#
loop_
_entity_poly.entity_id
_entity_poly.type
_entity_poly.pdbx_seq_one_letter_code
_entity_poly.pdbx_strand_id
1 'polypeptide(L)'
;MGTTILSFEDRVVIETLHHEKHSLQYIADYLGFSKTTIFNEVHRLAGEYHAVKAQTDHEVKLSHRGRKTILTTNLKRLMRLPMMN
;
A
#
# COMPACT_ATOMS: atom_id res chain seq x y z
N MET A 1 -9.91 13.72 8.10
CA MET A 1 -8.87 12.69 8.32
C MET A 1 -8.70 11.95 7.00
N GLY A 2 -7.78 12.40 6.14
CA GLY A 2 -7.56 11.78 4.82
C GLY A 2 -6.93 10.40 4.97
N THR A 3 -7.40 9.44 4.18
CA THR A 3 -6.82 8.10 4.09
C THR A 3 -5.34 8.21 3.74
N THR A 4 -4.46 7.60 4.53
CA THR A 4 -2.99 7.66 4.30
C THR A 4 -2.54 6.71 3.17
N ILE A 5 -3.48 6.00 2.54
CA ILE A 5 -3.22 4.95 1.56
C ILE A 5 -3.91 5.35 0.25
N LEU A 6 -3.14 5.38 -0.82
CA LEU A 6 -3.65 5.57 -2.19
C LEU A 6 -4.48 4.36 -2.60
N SER A 7 -5.70 4.61 -3.07
CA SER A 7 -6.56 3.63 -3.72
C SER A 7 -6.07 3.31 -5.13
N PHE A 8 -6.69 2.33 -5.80
CA PHE A 8 -6.38 2.07 -7.21
C PHE A 8 -6.82 3.25 -8.11
N GLU A 9 -7.94 3.89 -7.80
CA GLU A 9 -8.43 5.07 -8.54
C GLU A 9 -7.43 6.23 -8.44
N ASP A 10 -6.90 6.49 -7.24
CA ASP A 10 -5.86 7.51 -7.05
C ASP A 10 -4.62 7.22 -7.90
N ARG A 11 -4.22 5.95 -8.00
CA ARG A 11 -3.08 5.53 -8.85
C ARG A 11 -3.34 5.78 -10.33
N VAL A 12 -4.55 5.53 -10.82
CA VAL A 12 -4.93 5.81 -12.21
C VAL A 12 -4.90 7.31 -12.50
N VAL A 13 -5.39 8.13 -11.56
CA VAL A 13 -5.30 9.59 -11.67
C VAL A 13 -3.84 10.05 -11.69
N ILE A 14 -2.99 9.51 -10.82
CA ILE A 14 -1.55 9.81 -10.81
C ILE A 14 -0.91 9.45 -12.15
N GLU A 15 -1.18 8.27 -12.71
CA GLU A 15 -0.64 7.83 -14.00
C GLU A 15 -1.05 8.79 -15.13
N THR A 16 -2.35 9.11 -15.20
CA THR A 16 -2.92 10.00 -16.22
C THR A 16 -2.28 11.39 -16.17
N LEU A 17 -2.32 12.04 -15.00
CA LEU A 17 -1.79 13.40 -14.84
C LEU A 17 -0.26 13.45 -14.99
N HIS A 18 0.44 12.38 -14.60
CA HIS A 18 1.89 12.29 -14.79
C HIS A 18 2.27 12.16 -16.27
N HIS A 19 1.51 11.39 -17.05
CA HIS A 19 1.68 11.27 -18.51
C HIS A 19 1.42 12.60 -19.22
N GLU A 20 0.42 13.35 -18.76
CA GLU A 20 0.10 14.72 -19.21
C GLU A 20 1.13 15.77 -18.76
N LYS A 21 2.20 15.36 -18.07
CA LYS A 21 3.30 16.22 -17.59
C LYS A 21 2.86 17.29 -16.58
N HIS A 22 1.78 17.06 -15.84
CA HIS A 22 1.43 17.90 -14.70
C HIS A 22 2.49 17.78 -13.59
N SER A 23 2.66 18.88 -12.83
CA SER A 23 3.60 18.90 -11.71
C SER A 23 3.15 17.98 -10.57
N LEU A 24 4.09 17.39 -9.83
CA LEU A 24 3.76 16.57 -8.66
C LEU A 24 2.98 17.34 -7.60
N GLN A 25 3.17 18.66 -7.51
CA GLN A 25 2.41 19.51 -6.59
C GLN A 25 0.94 19.59 -7.01
N TYR A 26 0.68 19.80 -8.31
CA TYR A 26 -0.68 19.83 -8.84
C TYR A 26 -1.43 18.52 -8.57
N ILE A 27 -0.78 17.38 -8.81
CA ILE A 27 -1.37 16.05 -8.56
C ILE A 27 -1.68 15.87 -7.06
N ALA A 28 -0.78 16.33 -6.20
CA ALA A 28 -0.94 16.27 -4.75
C ALA A 28 -2.12 17.11 -4.27
N ASP A 29 -2.24 18.34 -4.78
CA ASP A 29 -3.34 19.25 -4.47
C ASP A 29 -4.69 18.70 -4.99
N TYR A 30 -4.69 18.10 -6.18
CA TYR A 30 -5.88 17.50 -6.79
C TYR A 30 -6.42 16.32 -5.99
N LEU A 31 -5.54 15.43 -5.51
CA LEU A 31 -5.92 14.24 -4.75
C LEU A 31 -6.01 14.48 -3.23
N GLY A 32 -5.61 15.66 -2.74
CA GLY A 32 -5.57 15.97 -1.31
C GLY A 32 -4.49 15.21 -0.54
N PHE A 33 -3.38 14.85 -1.18
CA PHE A 33 -2.23 14.19 -0.57
C PHE A 33 -1.03 15.13 -0.43
N SER A 34 -0.01 14.69 0.31
CA SER A 34 1.27 15.40 0.32
C SER A 34 2.03 15.17 -1.00
N LYS A 35 2.81 16.17 -1.43
CA LYS A 35 3.72 16.02 -2.59
C LYS A 35 4.67 14.83 -2.44
N THR A 36 5.14 14.57 -1.21
CA THR A 36 6.00 13.43 -0.90
C THR A 36 5.30 12.09 -1.15
N THR A 37 4.00 11.99 -0.83
CA THR A 37 3.20 10.80 -1.13
C THR A 37 3.15 10.52 -2.62
N ILE A 38 2.89 11.54 -3.44
CA ILE A 38 2.85 11.41 -4.89
C ILE A 38 4.24 11.08 -5.45
N PHE A 39 5.29 11.76 -4.98
CA PHE A 39 6.67 11.47 -5.38
C PHE A 39 7.04 10.00 -5.13
N ASN A 40 6.77 9.50 -3.92
CA ASN A 40 7.07 8.13 -3.55
C ASN A 40 6.26 7.12 -4.38
N GLU A 41 5.02 7.43 -4.73
CA GLU A 41 4.21 6.55 -5.55
C GLU A 41 4.71 6.51 -7.00
N VAL A 42 4.98 7.66 -7.62
CA VAL A 42 5.52 7.74 -8.99
C VAL A 42 6.87 7.00 -9.11
N HIS A 43 7.70 7.05 -8.07
CA HIS A 43 9.01 6.38 -8.02
C HIS A 43 8.97 5.01 -7.32
N ARG A 44 7.79 4.42 -7.10
CA ARG A 44 7.64 3.14 -6.37
C ARG A 44 8.37 1.99 -7.06
N LEU A 45 8.32 1.94 -8.38
CA LEU A 45 8.92 0.90 -9.21
C LEU A 45 9.98 1.50 -10.14
N ALA A 46 10.97 0.70 -10.51
CA ALA A 46 11.97 1.11 -11.48
C ALA A 46 11.36 1.24 -12.88
N GLY A 47 11.66 2.33 -13.57
CA GLY A 47 11.18 2.62 -14.92
C GLY A 47 9.95 3.53 -14.94
N GLU A 48 9.18 3.44 -16.02
CA GLU A 48 7.97 4.23 -16.21
C GLU A 48 6.88 3.82 -15.20
N TYR A 49 6.18 4.82 -14.67
CA TYR A 49 5.12 4.61 -13.69
C TYR A 49 3.86 4.05 -14.37
N HIS A 50 3.29 3.00 -13.78
CA HIS A 50 2.00 2.45 -14.19
C HIS A 50 1.15 2.09 -12.99
N ALA A 51 -0.12 2.50 -12.97
CA ALA A 51 -1.03 2.30 -11.85
C ALA A 51 -1.23 0.80 -11.55
N VAL A 52 -1.40 -0.02 -12.59
CA VAL A 52 -1.60 -1.47 -12.47
C VAL A 52 -0.40 -2.17 -11.83
N LYS A 53 0.82 -1.78 -12.23
CA LYS A 53 2.05 -2.35 -11.65
C LYS A 53 2.21 -1.90 -10.20
N ALA A 54 1.96 -0.61 -9.91
CA ALA A 54 2.01 -0.07 -8.56
C ALA A 54 0.99 -0.72 -7.60
N GLN A 55 -0.22 -1.00 -8.09
CA GLN A 55 -1.27 -1.72 -7.37
C GLN A 55 -0.86 -3.16 -7.07
N THR A 56 -0.39 -3.89 -8.09
CA THR A 56 0.08 -5.28 -7.92
C THR A 56 1.20 -5.35 -6.89
N ASP A 57 2.19 -4.46 -6.95
CA ASP A 57 3.27 -4.39 -5.96
C ASP A 57 2.74 -4.09 -4.55
N HIS A 58 1.75 -3.20 -4.43
CA HIS A 58 1.10 -2.92 -3.15
C HIS A 58 0.41 -4.15 -2.56
N GLU A 59 -0.33 -4.90 -3.37
CA GLU A 59 -1.02 -6.13 -2.97
C GLU A 59 -0.03 -7.25 -2.59
N VAL A 60 1.05 -7.41 -3.36
CA VAL A 60 2.13 -8.35 -3.03
C VAL A 60 2.75 -8.00 -1.68
N LYS A 61 3.09 -6.73 -1.43
CA LYS A 61 3.64 -6.29 -0.13
C LYS A 61 2.65 -6.46 1.02
N LEU A 62 1.36 -6.24 0.77
CA LEU A 62 0.29 -6.52 1.72
C LEU A 62 0.20 -8.01 2.07
N SER A 63 0.35 -8.90 1.08
CA SER A 63 0.30 -10.36 1.32
C SER A 63 1.48 -10.91 2.15
N HIS A 64 2.59 -10.15 2.19
CA HIS A 64 3.77 -10.43 3.00
C HIS A 64 3.80 -9.65 4.32
N ARG A 65 2.85 -8.74 4.54
CA ARG A 65 2.73 -7.98 5.79
C ARG A 65 2.21 -8.89 6.90
N GLY A 66 2.81 -8.75 8.07
CA GLY A 66 2.46 -9.53 9.26
C GLY A 66 3.22 -10.85 9.37
N ARG A 67 3.40 -11.31 10.61
CA ARG A 67 4.01 -12.61 10.88
C ARG A 67 2.99 -13.70 10.53
N LYS A 68 3.28 -14.53 9.54
CA LYS A 68 2.50 -15.77 9.28
C LYS A 68 2.81 -16.79 10.39
N THR A 69 2.53 -16.47 11.66
CA THR A 69 2.65 -17.46 12.73
C THR A 69 1.58 -18.50 12.54
N ILE A 70 1.97 -19.65 11.99
CA ILE A 70 1.22 -20.88 12.16
C ILE A 70 1.29 -21.18 13.65
N LEU A 71 0.16 -21.06 14.32
CA LEU A 71 0.02 -21.42 15.72
C LEU A 71 0.40 -22.90 15.83
N THR A 72 1.60 -23.18 16.35
CA THR A 72 2.11 -24.56 16.41
C THR A 72 1.13 -25.42 17.22
N THR A 73 1.07 -26.72 16.94
CA THR A 73 0.16 -27.63 17.64
C THR A 73 0.33 -27.53 19.16
N ASN A 74 1.56 -27.29 19.63
CA ASN A 74 1.88 -27.07 21.04
C ASN A 74 1.29 -25.76 21.59
N LEU A 75 1.34 -24.66 20.82
CA LEU A 75 0.74 -23.38 21.21
C LEU A 75 -0.80 -23.44 21.19
N LYS A 76 -1.40 -24.18 20.24
CA LYS A 76 -2.85 -24.43 20.20
C LYS A 76 -3.30 -25.23 21.42
N ARG A 77 -2.49 -26.20 21.85
CA ARG A 77 -2.75 -27.02 23.04
C ARG A 77 -2.65 -26.20 24.32
N LEU A 78 -1.63 -25.34 24.46
CA LEU A 78 -1.48 -24.44 25.61
C LEU A 78 -2.68 -23.51 25.82
N MET A 79 -3.24 -22.95 24.74
CA MET A 79 -4.45 -22.13 24.84
C MET A 79 -5.72 -22.92 25.16
N ARG A 80 -5.71 -24.25 24.97
CA ARG A 80 -6.86 -25.12 25.18
C ARG A 80 -6.84 -25.81 26.56
N LEU A 81 -5.77 -25.64 27.32
CA LEU A 81 -5.68 -26.16 28.69
C LEU A 81 -6.46 -25.22 29.62
N PRO A 82 -7.44 -25.72 30.39
CA PRO A 82 -8.03 -24.93 31.45
C PRO A 82 -6.94 -24.56 32.45
N MET A 83 -6.88 -23.29 32.83
CA MET A 83 -6.04 -22.82 33.93
C MET A 83 -6.48 -23.58 35.19
N MET A 84 -5.77 -24.66 35.53
CA MET A 84 -5.99 -25.39 36.78
C MET A 84 -5.42 -24.52 37.90
N ASN A 85 -6.34 -24.01 38.72
CA ASN A 85 -6.11 -23.35 39.99
C ASN A 85 -6.24 -24.38 41.11
#